data_AF-A0A4R8PZZ7-F1
#
_entry.id   AF-A0A4R8PZZ7-F1
#
_cell.length_a   1.000
_cell.length_b   1.000
_cell.length_c   1.000
_cell.angle_alpha   90.00
_cell.angle_beta   90.00
_cell.angle_gamma   90.00
#
_symmetry.space_group_name_H-M   'P 1'
#
loop_
_entity.id
_entity.type
_entity.pdbx_description
1 polymer ?
#
loop_
_entity_poly.entity_id
_entity_poly.type
_entity_poly.pdbx_seq_one_letter_code
_entity_poly.pdbx_strand_id
1 'polypeptide(L)'
;MDAISADSDDLLYIYEHAFTGYAARLTDDQVEALRNLPDILSVAPDQEYTIDTTRTAHFLGIEDTMSLMGQLDGNSSAHPDSLDGLDVAEADSNIIIGIIDTGEQWTVENCNKKLIGARYFDKGFAAASGITSDSYALWQDTKSARDNHGHGTHVSSTAAGSEVAGAGFFGQATGTARGMAKNARLAMYKMCFGGGKCLISDYIAAMDKAIEDGVNIISCSFSGHSMFELTSMSATAVGGWRAMERGVFMTASAGNYGPRLASMTNQAPWLLTVAASTLDRDYPAYITLGNGNSYEGVSFHTNGDIDDVATVGDDETIPFIAGSSVGSINCLPGQLDPELVSGKVIFCTTRGVATKKDRADEVKNAGGRGVVFLGNLAQSQPDIFGLPVLDIDSDHGGDEVFEYAKGENATVNMQFHGSRIGIPAPQMAVFSSRGPAGRVPQLLKPDITGPGFNILAGLPPPRDPENEYNK
;
A
#
# COMPACT_ATOMS: atom_id res chain seq x y z
N MET A 1 -5.97 -37.12 -4.97
CA MET A 1 -6.12 -37.01 -6.43
C MET A 1 -6.66 -38.31 -7.02
N ASP A 2 -6.00 -39.45 -6.81
CA ASP A 2 -6.44 -40.76 -7.35
C ASP A 2 -7.87 -41.16 -6.96
N ALA A 3 -8.32 -40.77 -5.77
CA ALA A 3 -9.67 -41.06 -5.27
C ALA A 3 -10.80 -40.33 -6.04
N ILE A 4 -10.49 -39.28 -6.80
CA ILE A 4 -11.47 -38.47 -7.54
C ILE A 4 -11.17 -38.38 -9.05
N SER A 5 -10.26 -39.22 -9.54
CA SER A 5 -9.87 -39.26 -10.97
C SER A 5 -9.45 -37.89 -11.54
N ALA A 6 -8.81 -37.04 -10.73
CA ALA A 6 -8.22 -35.79 -11.19
C ALA A 6 -6.83 -36.04 -11.78
N ASP A 7 -6.47 -35.34 -12.86
CA ASP A 7 -5.16 -35.47 -13.49
C ASP A 7 -4.08 -34.80 -12.62
N SER A 8 -2.85 -35.29 -12.72
CA SER A 8 -1.67 -34.64 -12.16
C SER A 8 -1.50 -33.20 -12.67
N ASP A 9 -1.93 -32.92 -13.90
CA ASP A 9 -1.89 -31.59 -14.50
C ASP A 9 -2.90 -30.60 -13.88
N ASP A 10 -3.87 -31.09 -13.12
CA ASP A 10 -4.82 -30.25 -12.37
C ASP A 10 -4.29 -29.83 -10.99
N LEU A 11 -3.17 -30.41 -10.52
CA LEU A 11 -2.53 -30.07 -9.26
C LEU A 11 -1.67 -28.80 -9.40
N LEU A 12 -2.00 -27.76 -8.64
CA LEU A 12 -1.26 -26.49 -8.64
C LEU A 12 -0.11 -26.55 -7.63
N TYR A 13 -0.41 -26.81 -6.36
CA TYR A 13 0.57 -26.82 -5.27
C TYR A 13 0.31 -27.94 -4.28
N ILE A 14 1.38 -28.40 -3.64
CA ILE A 14 1.33 -29.21 -2.41
C ILE A 14 1.98 -28.36 -1.32
N TYR A 15 1.35 -28.34 -0.15
CA TYR A 15 1.81 -27.58 1.01
C TYR A 15 2.19 -28.56 2.13
N GLU A 16 3.32 -28.30 2.79
CA GLU A 16 3.83 -29.16 3.87
C GLU A 16 4.09 -28.38 5.16
N HIS A 17 4.46 -27.11 5.04
CA HIS A 17 4.94 -26.28 6.14
C HIS A 17 3.89 -25.29 6.65
N ALA A 18 3.35 -24.42 5.79
CA ALA A 18 2.35 -23.41 6.12
C ALA A 18 0.93 -23.99 6.16
N PHE A 19 0.69 -25.07 5.43
CA PHE A 19 -0.58 -25.76 5.37
C PHE A 19 -0.32 -27.25 5.14
N THR A 20 -1.26 -28.12 5.54
CA THR A 20 -1.20 -29.55 5.19
C THR A 20 -2.30 -29.83 4.19
N GLY A 21 -1.96 -29.86 2.90
CA GLY A 21 -2.96 -29.99 1.84
C GLY A 21 -2.40 -29.65 0.46
N TYR A 22 -3.30 -29.38 -0.48
CA TYR A 22 -2.94 -29.04 -1.85
C TYR A 22 -3.96 -28.07 -2.47
N ALA A 23 -3.54 -27.35 -3.51
CA ALA A 23 -4.43 -26.59 -4.39
C ALA A 23 -4.51 -27.26 -5.76
N ALA A 24 -5.70 -27.26 -6.35
CA ALA A 24 -5.96 -27.90 -7.63
C ALA A 24 -7.14 -27.26 -8.35
N ARG A 25 -7.16 -27.40 -9.69
CA ARG A 25 -8.32 -27.09 -10.52
C ARG A 25 -9.25 -28.30 -10.52
N LEU A 26 -10.49 -28.12 -10.10
CA LEU A 26 -11.45 -29.21 -9.93
C LEU A 26 -12.81 -28.83 -10.53
N THR A 27 -13.56 -29.83 -11.00
CA THR A 27 -14.98 -29.67 -11.34
C THR A 27 -15.85 -29.67 -10.08
N ASP A 28 -17.09 -29.18 -10.20
CA ASP A 28 -18.04 -29.17 -9.08
C ASP A 28 -18.27 -30.59 -8.51
N ASP A 29 -18.37 -31.60 -9.38
CA ASP A 29 -18.52 -33.01 -8.99
C ASP A 29 -17.29 -33.51 -8.21
N GLN A 30 -16.08 -33.13 -8.63
CA GLN A 30 -14.84 -33.49 -7.92
C GLN A 30 -14.76 -32.81 -6.56
N VAL A 31 -15.21 -31.55 -6.45
CA VAL A 31 -15.28 -30.83 -5.18
C VAL A 31 -16.26 -31.52 -4.22
N GLU A 32 -17.43 -31.91 -4.69
CA GLU A 32 -18.41 -32.63 -3.87
C GLU A 32 -17.88 -34.00 -3.44
N ALA A 33 -17.20 -34.72 -4.33
CA ALA A 33 -16.55 -35.98 -3.99
C ALA A 33 -15.49 -35.82 -2.90
N LEU A 34 -14.62 -34.79 -2.98
CA LEU A 34 -13.61 -34.52 -1.95
C LEU A 34 -14.22 -34.16 -0.59
N ARG A 35 -15.31 -33.39 -0.57
CA ARG A 35 -15.99 -33.02 0.69
C ARG A 35 -16.55 -34.22 1.44
N ASN A 36 -16.81 -35.31 0.74
CA ASN A 36 -17.34 -36.54 1.33
C ASN A 36 -16.24 -37.52 1.80
N LEU A 37 -14.95 -37.20 1.57
CA LEU A 37 -13.85 -38.05 2.04
C LEU A 37 -13.56 -37.77 3.53
N PRO A 38 -13.41 -38.82 4.36
CA PRO A 38 -13.21 -38.67 5.80
C PRO A 38 -11.88 -38.00 6.17
N ASP A 39 -10.88 -38.11 5.29
CA ASP A 39 -9.54 -37.55 5.51
C ASP A 39 -9.41 -36.08 5.03
N ILE A 40 -10.47 -35.51 4.46
CA ILE A 40 -10.50 -34.12 3.98
C ILE A 40 -11.21 -33.25 5.01
N LEU A 41 -10.46 -32.39 5.68
CA LEU A 41 -10.99 -31.49 6.70
C LEU A 41 -11.93 -30.42 6.10
N SER A 42 -11.56 -29.83 4.96
CA SER A 42 -12.34 -28.77 4.31
C SER A 42 -11.94 -28.59 2.85
N VAL A 43 -12.90 -28.20 2.00
CA VAL A 43 -12.66 -27.82 0.60
C VAL A 43 -13.25 -26.43 0.36
N ALA A 44 -12.38 -25.51 -0.09
CA ALA A 44 -12.68 -24.09 -0.26
C ALA A 44 -12.37 -23.64 -1.70
N PRO A 45 -13.19 -22.76 -2.30
CA PRO A 45 -12.82 -22.09 -3.54
C PRO A 45 -11.61 -21.17 -3.30
N ASP A 46 -10.75 -21.05 -4.30
CA ASP A 46 -9.66 -20.06 -4.28
C ASP A 46 -10.25 -18.65 -4.38
N GLN A 47 -9.77 -17.72 -3.55
CA GLN A 47 -10.30 -16.36 -3.44
C GLN A 47 -9.17 -15.34 -3.49
N GLU A 48 -9.53 -14.10 -3.85
CA GLU A 48 -8.59 -12.99 -3.94
C GLU A 48 -8.46 -12.26 -2.60
N TYR A 49 -7.22 -11.98 -2.20
CA TYR A 49 -6.85 -11.10 -1.10
C TYR A 49 -6.56 -9.70 -1.64
N THR A 50 -6.78 -8.68 -0.82
CA THR A 50 -6.51 -7.28 -1.17
C THR A 50 -5.27 -6.77 -0.46
N ILE A 51 -4.52 -5.94 -1.17
CA ILE A 51 -3.26 -5.34 -0.72
C ILE A 51 -3.53 -4.16 0.25
N ASP A 52 -2.70 -4.02 1.30
CA ASP A 52 -2.77 -2.96 2.32
C ASP A 52 -1.46 -2.16 2.43
N THR A 53 -1.50 -0.83 2.39
CA THR A 53 -0.30 0.04 2.40
C THR A 53 0.17 0.46 3.81
N THR A 54 1.49 0.46 4.09
CA THR A 54 2.12 0.98 5.35
C THR A 54 3.54 1.51 5.08
N ARG A 55 4.16 2.42 5.91
CA ARG A 55 5.59 2.87 5.81
C ARG A 55 6.13 3.77 6.98
N THR A 56 7.47 3.97 7.09
CA THR A 56 8.36 4.93 7.86
C THR A 56 9.04 4.58 9.19
N ALA A 57 10.34 4.92 9.23
CA ALA A 57 11.25 4.71 10.36
C ALA A 57 11.62 5.94 11.22
N HIS A 58 11.68 7.16 10.68
CA HIS A 58 12.21 8.32 11.44
C HIS A 58 11.28 8.80 12.57
N PHE A 59 9.97 8.84 12.32
CA PHE A 59 8.96 9.28 13.29
C PHE A 59 8.90 8.42 14.56
N LEU A 60 9.34 7.17 14.48
CA LEU A 60 9.35 6.27 15.63
C LEU A 60 10.54 6.51 16.57
N GLY A 61 11.38 7.51 16.31
CA GLY A 61 12.51 7.86 17.18
C GLY A 61 13.56 6.75 17.28
N ILE A 62 13.69 5.90 16.25
CA ILE A 62 14.55 4.71 16.25
C ILE A 62 16.03 5.07 16.43
N GLU A 63 16.43 6.30 16.09
CA GLU A 63 17.78 6.83 16.35
C GLU A 63 18.04 7.01 17.85
N ASP A 64 17.03 7.44 18.61
CA ASP A 64 17.12 7.62 20.06
C ASP A 64 16.85 6.32 20.81
N THR A 65 15.98 5.44 20.32
CA THR A 65 15.71 4.13 20.95
C THR A 65 16.84 3.13 20.77
N MET A 66 17.60 3.16 19.66
CA MET A 66 18.81 2.34 19.53
C MET A 66 19.94 2.83 20.46
N SER A 67 20.02 4.14 20.70
CA SER A 67 20.89 4.71 21.74
C SER A 67 20.43 4.32 23.15
N LEU A 68 19.11 4.25 23.37
CA LEU A 68 18.51 3.88 24.66
C LEU A 68 18.58 2.37 24.94
N MET A 69 18.43 1.49 23.94
CA MET A 69 18.65 0.04 24.11
C MET A 69 20.12 -0.27 24.43
N GLY A 70 21.07 0.47 23.83
CA GLY A 70 22.48 0.42 24.23
C GLY A 70 22.76 0.96 25.65
N GLN A 71 21.82 1.71 26.25
CA GLN A 71 21.94 2.24 27.62
C GLN A 71 21.13 1.44 28.66
N LEU A 72 20.03 0.79 28.27
CA LEU A 72 19.17 -0.01 29.16
C LEU A 72 19.82 -1.34 29.58
N ASP A 73 20.81 -1.82 28.82
CA ASP A 73 21.66 -2.95 29.18
C ASP A 73 22.68 -2.63 30.29
N GLY A 74 22.82 -1.37 30.70
CA GLY A 74 23.77 -0.93 31.72
C GLY A 74 23.31 -1.08 33.18
N ASN A 75 22.07 -1.51 33.46
CA ASN A 75 21.53 -1.42 34.83
C ASN A 75 20.61 -2.58 35.29
N SER A 76 20.87 -3.80 34.84
CA SER A 76 20.32 -4.99 35.50
C SER A 76 21.43 -5.92 35.98
N SER A 77 21.71 -5.87 37.27
CA SER A 77 22.60 -6.78 37.97
C SER A 77 21.91 -8.15 38.11
N ALA A 78 21.93 -8.98 37.07
CA ALA A 78 21.68 -10.42 37.18
C ALA A 78 22.31 -11.19 36.00
N HIS A 79 23.31 -12.03 36.36
CA HIS A 79 24.00 -13.05 35.56
C HIS A 79 25.01 -12.61 34.49
N PRO A 80 26.33 -12.84 34.73
CA PRO A 80 27.37 -12.67 33.73
C PRO A 80 27.55 -13.99 32.97
N ASP A 81 27.09 -14.02 31.73
CA ASP A 81 27.78 -14.72 30.64
C ASP A 81 27.07 -14.39 29.30
N SER A 82 27.81 -13.70 28.43
CA SER A 82 27.62 -13.56 26.97
C SER A 82 26.67 -12.52 26.37
N LEU A 83 26.59 -11.28 26.88
CA LEU A 83 26.06 -10.15 26.07
C LEU A 83 26.92 -8.87 26.14
N ASP A 84 28.21 -9.00 26.44
CA ASP A 84 29.17 -7.92 26.21
C ASP A 84 29.62 -7.95 24.73
N GLY A 85 29.03 -7.09 23.89
CA GLY A 85 29.54 -6.83 22.53
C GLY A 85 28.56 -7.00 21.37
N LEU A 86 27.25 -6.80 21.56
CA LEU A 86 26.32 -6.71 20.44
C LEU A 86 26.53 -5.39 19.69
N ASP A 87 27.38 -5.42 18.67
CA ASP A 87 27.35 -4.42 17.60
C ASP A 87 26.00 -4.56 16.90
N VAL A 88 25.08 -3.62 17.12
CA VAL A 88 23.71 -3.63 16.57
C VAL A 88 23.73 -3.75 15.03
N ALA A 89 24.83 -3.31 14.39
CA ALA A 89 25.07 -3.51 12.97
C ALA A 89 25.27 -4.99 12.58
N GLU A 90 25.89 -5.80 13.43
CA GLU A 90 26.02 -7.25 13.23
C GLU A 90 24.72 -8.00 13.58
N ALA A 91 23.98 -7.54 14.60
CA ALA A 91 22.71 -8.14 15.05
C ALA A 91 21.64 -8.16 13.95
N ASP A 92 21.43 -7.03 13.29
CA ASP A 92 20.45 -6.89 12.21
C ASP A 92 20.82 -7.73 10.98
N SER A 93 22.11 -7.92 10.71
CA SER A 93 22.60 -8.59 9.50
C SER A 93 22.28 -10.09 9.44
N ASN A 94 21.88 -10.67 10.58
CA ASN A 94 21.44 -12.06 10.72
C ASN A 94 19.92 -12.23 10.62
N ILE A 95 19.16 -11.13 10.58
CA ILE A 95 17.71 -11.17 10.43
C ILE A 95 17.36 -11.24 8.94
N ILE A 96 16.55 -12.22 8.57
CA ILE A 96 15.94 -12.37 7.26
C ILE A 96 14.46 -12.04 7.38
N ILE A 97 14.05 -10.97 6.71
CA ILE A 97 12.63 -10.60 6.57
C ILE A 97 12.13 -11.17 5.24
N GLY A 98 11.24 -12.17 5.34
CA GLY A 98 10.44 -12.66 4.25
C GLY A 98 9.33 -11.67 3.95
N ILE A 99 9.41 -11.01 2.80
CA ILE A 99 8.30 -10.22 2.27
C ILE A 99 7.45 -11.16 1.44
N ILE A 100 6.15 -11.21 1.65
CA ILE A 100 5.21 -11.85 0.71
C ILE A 100 4.42 -10.69 0.13
N ASP A 101 4.43 -10.47 -1.19
CA ASP A 101 3.79 -9.27 -1.80
C ASP A 101 3.72 -9.34 -3.35
N THR A 102 3.67 -8.19 -4.05
CA THR A 102 3.70 -8.03 -5.52
C THR A 102 5.10 -8.19 -6.13
N GLY A 103 6.13 -8.44 -5.31
CA GLY A 103 7.51 -8.62 -5.74
C GLY A 103 8.42 -7.45 -5.39
N GLU A 104 9.63 -7.45 -5.93
CA GLU A 104 10.64 -6.41 -5.72
C GLU A 104 11.14 -5.90 -7.08
N GLN A 105 11.69 -4.68 -7.18
CA GLN A 105 12.20 -4.12 -8.44
C GLN A 105 13.12 -5.07 -9.24
N TRP A 106 13.73 -6.05 -8.59
CA TRP A 106 14.81 -6.89 -9.09
C TRP A 106 14.41 -8.37 -9.32
N THR A 107 15.05 -9.05 -10.28
CA THR A 107 14.86 -10.50 -10.53
C THR A 107 15.83 -11.34 -9.71
N VAL A 108 15.73 -12.69 -9.79
CA VAL A 108 16.67 -13.61 -9.11
C VAL A 108 18.13 -13.35 -9.49
N GLU A 109 18.37 -12.93 -10.73
CA GLU A 109 19.70 -12.58 -11.25
C GLU A 109 20.30 -11.35 -10.57
N ASN A 110 19.48 -10.57 -9.88
CA ASN A 110 19.86 -9.37 -9.17
C ASN A 110 19.95 -9.57 -7.65
N CYS A 111 19.76 -10.80 -7.15
CA CYS A 111 20.02 -11.11 -5.75
C CYS A 111 21.45 -10.72 -5.37
N ASN A 112 21.60 -10.16 -4.17
CA ASN A 112 22.86 -9.67 -3.63
C ASN A 112 22.89 -9.93 -2.11
N LYS A 113 23.79 -9.28 -1.38
CA LYS A 113 23.88 -9.47 0.09
C LYS A 113 22.67 -8.90 0.87
N LYS A 114 21.87 -8.04 0.23
CA LYS A 114 20.69 -7.41 0.80
C LYS A 114 19.42 -8.18 0.44
N LEU A 115 19.12 -8.30 -0.86
CA LEU A 115 18.07 -9.19 -1.37
C LEU A 115 18.70 -10.56 -1.63
N ILE A 116 18.57 -11.47 -0.66
CA ILE A 116 19.26 -12.76 -0.70
C ILE A 116 18.46 -13.86 -1.42
N GLY A 117 17.18 -13.61 -1.66
CA GLY A 117 16.31 -14.53 -2.36
C GLY A 117 15.13 -13.80 -2.99
N ALA A 118 14.73 -14.22 -4.19
CA ALA A 118 13.53 -13.75 -4.86
C ALA A 118 12.85 -14.94 -5.53
N ARG A 119 11.55 -15.10 -5.31
CA ARG A 119 10.72 -16.17 -5.85
C ARG A 119 9.36 -15.61 -6.23
N TYR A 120 8.63 -16.35 -7.07
CA TYR A 120 7.26 -16.02 -7.41
C TYR A 120 6.38 -17.27 -7.47
N PHE A 121 5.08 -17.10 -7.19
CA PHE A 121 4.07 -18.14 -7.13
C PHE A 121 2.85 -17.65 -7.91
N ASP A 122 2.63 -18.22 -9.10
CA ASP A 122 1.66 -17.70 -10.07
C ASP A 122 0.65 -18.75 -10.56
N LYS A 123 0.68 -19.98 -10.02
CA LYS A 123 -0.15 -21.05 -10.58
C LYS A 123 -1.63 -20.83 -10.28
N GLY A 124 -1.97 -20.26 -9.13
CA GLY A 124 -3.33 -19.86 -8.77
C GLY A 124 -3.85 -18.78 -9.71
N PHE A 125 -3.08 -17.71 -9.87
CA PHE A 125 -3.37 -16.62 -10.79
C PHE A 125 -3.53 -17.10 -12.24
N ALA A 126 -2.61 -17.93 -12.74
CA ALA A 126 -2.65 -18.46 -14.09
C ALA A 126 -3.91 -19.32 -14.32
N ALA A 127 -4.26 -20.16 -13.35
CA ALA A 127 -5.46 -21.00 -13.41
C ALA A 127 -6.75 -20.16 -13.38
N ALA A 128 -6.84 -19.17 -12.48
CA ALA A 128 -8.00 -18.29 -12.35
C ALA A 128 -8.20 -17.38 -13.57
N SER A 129 -7.10 -16.95 -14.20
CA SER A 129 -7.12 -16.01 -15.32
C SER A 129 -7.13 -16.69 -16.69
N GLY A 130 -7.01 -18.02 -16.75
CA GLY A 130 -6.93 -18.77 -18.01
C GLY A 130 -5.68 -18.43 -18.85
N ILE A 131 -4.59 -18.05 -18.19
CA ILE A 131 -3.36 -17.54 -18.82
C ILE A 131 -2.41 -18.72 -19.13
N THR A 132 -1.90 -18.78 -20.35
CA THR A 132 -0.68 -19.54 -20.70
C THR A 132 0.53 -18.59 -20.62
N SER A 133 1.76 -19.11 -20.54
CA SER A 133 2.99 -18.36 -20.19
C SER A 133 3.22 -17.02 -20.92
N ASP A 134 2.58 -16.81 -22.07
CA ASP A 134 2.83 -15.69 -22.97
C ASP A 134 1.85 -14.51 -22.79
N SER A 135 0.85 -14.61 -21.91
CA SER A 135 -0.18 -13.56 -21.73
C SER A 135 -0.03 -12.66 -20.48
N TYR A 136 1.04 -12.79 -19.68
CA TYR A 136 1.29 -11.91 -18.52
C TYR A 136 1.43 -10.42 -18.91
N ALA A 137 1.96 -10.14 -20.11
CA ALA A 137 2.08 -8.76 -20.61
C ALA A 137 0.71 -8.08 -20.81
N LEU A 138 -0.35 -8.84 -21.14
CA LEU A 138 -1.71 -8.30 -21.28
C LEU A 138 -2.27 -7.79 -19.94
N TRP A 139 -1.78 -8.36 -18.84
CA TRP A 139 -2.13 -7.96 -17.48
C TRP A 139 -1.18 -6.91 -16.91
N GLN A 140 -0.31 -6.36 -17.76
CA GLN A 140 0.77 -5.51 -17.35
C GLN A 140 1.51 -6.17 -16.18
N ASP A 141 2.07 -7.35 -16.40
CA ASP A 141 2.86 -8.08 -15.41
C ASP A 141 3.97 -8.90 -16.09
N THR A 142 4.89 -9.43 -15.28
CA THR A 142 5.94 -10.32 -15.73
C THR A 142 5.93 -11.60 -14.91
N LYS A 143 6.14 -12.74 -15.57
CA LYS A 143 6.29 -14.05 -14.92
C LYS A 143 7.67 -14.17 -14.26
N SER A 144 7.90 -13.34 -13.27
CA SER A 144 9.13 -13.23 -12.49
C SER A 144 8.83 -12.62 -11.13
N ALA A 145 9.80 -12.60 -10.20
CA ALA A 145 9.69 -11.92 -8.92
C ALA A 145 9.75 -10.37 -9.02
N ARG A 146 9.88 -9.82 -10.24
CA ARG A 146 9.90 -8.38 -10.49
C ARG A 146 8.57 -7.74 -10.09
N ASP A 147 8.66 -6.65 -9.35
CA ASP A 147 7.53 -5.83 -8.96
C ASP A 147 7.04 -5.03 -10.17
N ASN A 148 5.74 -5.13 -10.36
CA ASN A 148 5.02 -4.56 -11.48
C ASN A 148 3.85 -3.70 -11.03
N HIS A 149 3.63 -3.63 -9.72
CA HIS A 149 2.62 -2.82 -9.05
C HIS A 149 3.27 -1.71 -8.22
N GLY A 150 4.40 -1.99 -7.58
CA GLY A 150 5.12 -1.06 -6.69
C GLY A 150 4.84 -1.27 -5.21
N HIS A 151 3.85 -2.09 -4.85
CA HIS A 151 3.50 -2.31 -3.46
C HIS A 151 4.60 -3.08 -2.70
N GLY A 152 5.05 -4.20 -3.26
CA GLY A 152 6.09 -5.02 -2.64
C GLY A 152 7.43 -4.28 -2.49
N THR A 153 7.84 -3.50 -3.49
CA THR A 153 9.04 -2.63 -3.40
C THR A 153 8.91 -1.59 -2.29
N HIS A 154 7.71 -1.04 -2.10
CA HIS A 154 7.43 -0.03 -1.08
C HIS A 154 7.41 -0.65 0.32
N VAL A 155 6.80 -1.83 0.49
CA VAL A 155 6.78 -2.59 1.75
C VAL A 155 8.18 -3.09 2.13
N SER A 156 8.93 -3.67 1.20
CA SER A 156 10.26 -4.21 1.45
C SER A 156 11.26 -3.12 1.87
N SER A 157 11.22 -1.98 1.18
CA SER A 157 12.08 -0.82 1.47
C SER A 157 11.67 -0.10 2.75
N THR A 158 10.39 -0.16 3.13
CA THR A 158 9.92 0.23 4.47
C THR A 158 10.52 -0.66 5.56
N ALA A 159 10.44 -1.98 5.38
CA ALA A 159 10.86 -2.92 6.41
C ALA A 159 12.38 -2.89 6.58
N ALA A 160 13.11 -2.97 5.46
CA ALA A 160 14.56 -3.10 5.47
C ALA A 160 15.23 -2.38 4.30
N GLY A 161 14.74 -1.25 3.81
CA GLY A 161 15.47 -0.46 2.80
C GLY A 161 16.83 -0.01 3.32
N SER A 162 17.85 -0.09 2.46
CA SER A 162 19.15 0.56 2.72
C SER A 162 19.00 2.09 2.72
N GLU A 163 19.98 2.80 3.27
CA GLU A 163 19.98 4.26 3.26
C GLU A 163 20.12 4.82 1.84
N VAL A 164 19.23 5.75 1.49
CA VAL A 164 19.23 6.49 0.22
C VAL A 164 19.15 7.97 0.55
N ALA A 165 20.28 8.66 0.43
CA ALA A 165 20.36 10.11 0.61
C ALA A 165 19.71 10.85 -0.57
N GLY A 166 19.07 11.98 -0.28
CA GLY A 166 18.40 12.79 -1.30
C GLY A 166 17.12 12.16 -1.86
N ALA A 167 16.55 11.18 -1.15
CA ALA A 167 15.26 10.61 -1.50
C ALA A 167 14.16 11.66 -1.27
N GLY A 168 13.18 11.69 -2.18
CA GLY A 168 12.03 12.59 -2.13
C GLY A 168 10.94 12.12 -3.08
N PHE A 169 9.83 12.84 -3.11
CA PHE A 169 8.74 12.65 -4.05
C PHE A 169 8.47 14.00 -4.73
N PHE A 170 9.05 14.23 -5.92
CA PHE A 170 8.94 15.50 -6.65
C PHE A 170 9.21 16.73 -5.77
N GLY A 171 10.40 16.81 -5.19
CA GLY A 171 10.78 17.89 -4.26
C GLY A 171 10.16 17.82 -2.86
N GLN A 172 9.18 16.94 -2.64
CA GLN A 172 8.52 16.75 -1.36
C GLN A 172 9.22 15.72 -0.48
N ALA A 173 9.06 15.88 0.85
CA ALA A 173 9.50 14.91 1.85
C ALA A 173 11.00 14.54 1.70
N THR A 174 11.81 15.51 1.27
CA THR A 174 13.22 15.28 0.95
C THR A 174 14.03 14.93 2.20
N GLY A 175 14.95 13.97 2.05
CA GLY A 175 15.80 13.53 3.14
C GLY A 175 16.56 12.26 2.82
N THR A 176 16.91 11.51 3.87
CA THR A 176 17.50 10.17 3.73
C THR A 176 16.41 9.14 4.00
N ALA A 177 16.02 8.38 2.97
CA ALA A 177 15.09 7.27 3.13
C ALA A 177 15.85 6.02 3.63
N ARG A 178 15.24 5.27 4.56
CA ARG A 178 15.73 3.97 5.02
C ARG A 178 14.60 3.14 5.61
N GLY A 179 14.80 1.83 5.65
CA GLY A 179 13.90 0.92 6.34
C GLY A 179 14.10 0.92 7.85
N MET A 180 13.15 0.28 8.54
CA MET A 180 13.17 0.07 9.99
C MET A 180 14.42 -0.70 10.41
N ALA A 181 14.68 -1.83 9.75
CA ALA A 181 15.85 -2.69 9.96
C ALA A 181 16.80 -2.58 8.75
N LYS A 182 17.50 -1.45 8.63
CA LYS A 182 18.32 -1.11 7.45
C LYS A 182 19.41 -2.13 7.11
N ASN A 183 19.85 -2.93 8.08
CA ASN A 183 20.87 -3.97 7.91
C ASN A 183 20.30 -5.38 7.73
N ALA A 184 18.99 -5.59 7.92
CA ALA A 184 18.35 -6.89 7.72
C ALA A 184 18.37 -7.34 6.26
N ARG A 185 18.37 -8.65 6.03
CA ARG A 185 18.30 -9.24 4.68
C ARG A 185 16.84 -9.42 4.27
N LEU A 186 16.58 -9.32 2.98
CA LEU A 186 15.27 -9.49 2.36
C LEU A 186 15.22 -10.81 1.59
N ALA A 187 14.13 -11.56 1.79
CA ALA A 187 13.73 -12.65 0.92
C ALA A 187 12.35 -12.34 0.34
N MET A 188 12.25 -12.24 -0.98
CA MET A 188 11.04 -11.80 -1.67
C MET A 188 10.24 -13.00 -2.20
N TYR A 189 8.97 -13.10 -1.82
CA TYR A 189 8.03 -14.11 -2.28
C TYR A 189 6.84 -13.43 -2.99
N LYS A 190 6.95 -13.22 -4.30
CA LYS A 190 5.87 -12.60 -5.09
C LYS A 190 4.70 -13.57 -5.26
N MET A 191 3.49 -13.15 -4.93
CA MET A 191 2.28 -13.96 -5.14
C MET A 191 1.10 -13.18 -5.75
N CYS A 192 1.22 -11.85 -5.83
CA CYS A 192 0.20 -11.01 -6.44
C CYS A 192 0.58 -10.65 -7.89
N PHE A 193 -0.40 -10.72 -8.80
CA PHE A 193 -0.21 -10.47 -10.23
C PHE A 193 -1.36 -9.66 -10.84
N GLY A 194 -1.15 -9.10 -12.03
CA GLY A 194 -2.18 -8.49 -12.86
C GLY A 194 -2.87 -7.28 -12.23
N GLY A 195 -2.07 -6.37 -11.67
CA GLY A 195 -2.57 -5.17 -11.00
C GLY A 195 -2.93 -5.38 -9.52
N GLY A 196 -2.39 -6.43 -8.89
CA GLY A 196 -2.51 -6.64 -7.44
C GLY A 196 -3.46 -7.76 -7.02
N LYS A 197 -3.83 -8.66 -7.93
CA LYS A 197 -4.65 -9.83 -7.62
C LYS A 197 -3.82 -10.88 -6.89
N CYS A 198 -4.20 -11.21 -5.67
CA CYS A 198 -3.47 -12.11 -4.78
C CYS A 198 -4.32 -13.36 -4.51
N LEU A 199 -4.01 -14.51 -5.09
CA LEU A 199 -4.81 -15.73 -4.89
C LEU A 199 -4.38 -16.46 -3.61
N ILE A 200 -5.33 -17.04 -2.87
CA ILE A 200 -5.05 -17.79 -1.64
C ILE A 200 -4.07 -18.94 -1.91
N SER A 201 -4.21 -19.65 -3.03
CA SER A 201 -3.32 -20.75 -3.36
C SER A 201 -1.85 -20.30 -3.51
N ASP A 202 -1.61 -19.23 -4.25
CA ASP A 202 -0.28 -18.62 -4.41
C ASP A 202 0.25 -18.06 -3.08
N TYR A 203 -0.63 -17.49 -2.25
CA TYR A 203 -0.27 -17.00 -0.92
C TYR A 203 0.20 -18.12 0.01
N ILE A 204 -0.54 -19.23 0.09
CA ILE A 204 -0.15 -20.37 0.92
C ILE A 204 1.19 -20.93 0.43
N ALA A 205 1.39 -21.04 -0.89
CA ALA A 205 2.67 -21.49 -1.45
C ALA A 205 3.84 -20.57 -1.06
N ALA A 206 3.62 -19.25 -1.06
CA ALA A 206 4.61 -18.27 -0.64
C ALA A 206 4.97 -18.39 0.84
N MET A 207 3.98 -18.53 1.73
CA MET A 207 4.22 -18.76 3.16
C MET A 207 4.93 -20.09 3.41
N ASP A 208 4.51 -21.16 2.72
CA ASP A 208 5.09 -22.49 2.84
C ASP A 208 6.59 -22.43 2.57
N LYS A 209 6.94 -21.77 1.47
CA LYS A 209 8.33 -21.60 1.06
C LYS A 209 9.12 -20.66 1.96
N ALA A 210 8.51 -19.59 2.47
CA ALA A 210 9.16 -18.68 3.41
C ALA A 210 9.54 -19.39 4.73
N ILE A 211 8.64 -20.23 5.23
CA ILE A 211 8.88 -21.05 6.42
C ILE A 211 9.97 -22.09 6.15
N GLU A 212 9.92 -22.77 4.99
CA GLU A 212 10.95 -23.75 4.59
C GLU A 212 12.34 -23.11 4.45
N ASP A 213 12.41 -21.93 3.83
CA ASP A 213 13.65 -21.19 3.61
C ASP A 213 14.22 -20.62 4.94
N GLY A 214 13.48 -20.70 6.05
CA GLY A 214 13.96 -20.37 7.39
C GLY A 214 14.05 -18.86 7.67
N VAL A 215 13.14 -18.07 7.11
CA VAL A 215 13.08 -16.62 7.42
C VAL A 215 12.78 -16.39 8.91
N ASN A 216 13.26 -15.28 9.48
CA ASN A 216 13.01 -14.96 10.88
C ASN A 216 11.66 -14.26 11.09
N ILE A 217 11.30 -13.39 10.13
CA ILE A 217 10.07 -12.59 10.16
C ILE A 217 9.37 -12.74 8.81
N ILE A 218 8.06 -12.93 8.82
CA ILE A 218 7.19 -12.77 7.64
C ILE A 218 6.43 -11.46 7.77
N SER A 219 6.56 -10.59 6.78
CA SER A 219 5.77 -9.36 6.66
C SER A 219 4.71 -9.53 5.59
N CYS A 220 3.45 -9.43 6.00
CA CYS A 220 2.29 -9.56 5.12
C CYS A 220 1.44 -8.29 5.17
N SER A 221 1.35 -7.60 4.04
CA SER A 221 0.61 -6.34 3.91
C SER A 221 -0.63 -6.54 3.05
N PHE A 222 -1.49 -7.47 3.46
CA PHE A 222 -2.76 -7.78 2.78
C PHE A 222 -3.80 -8.34 3.75
N SER A 223 -5.04 -8.15 3.35
CA SER A 223 -6.23 -8.58 4.08
C SER A 223 -7.02 -9.59 3.27
N GLY A 224 -7.36 -10.71 3.91
CA GLY A 224 -8.35 -11.66 3.39
C GLY A 224 -9.78 -11.21 3.67
N HIS A 225 -10.76 -11.94 3.15
CA HIS A 225 -12.16 -11.65 3.45
C HIS A 225 -12.50 -11.95 4.92
N SER A 226 -13.05 -10.95 5.63
CA SER A 226 -13.37 -11.04 7.07
C SER A 226 -14.28 -12.20 7.48
N MET A 227 -15.05 -12.76 6.54
CA MET A 227 -15.94 -13.91 6.77
C MET A 227 -15.17 -15.20 7.13
N PHE A 228 -13.95 -15.35 6.61
CA PHE A 228 -13.13 -16.56 6.78
C PHE A 228 -12.13 -16.44 7.93
N GLU A 229 -12.03 -15.28 8.58
CA GLU A 229 -11.14 -15.07 9.74
C GLU A 229 -11.35 -16.12 10.83
N LEU A 230 -10.24 -16.59 11.41
CA LEU A 230 -10.22 -17.61 12.48
C LEU A 230 -10.92 -18.93 12.10
N THR A 231 -10.93 -19.29 10.82
CA THR A 231 -11.31 -20.64 10.33
C THR A 231 -10.10 -21.39 9.78
N SER A 232 -10.26 -22.69 9.55
CA SER A 232 -9.30 -23.47 8.76
C SER A 232 -9.13 -22.96 7.32
N MET A 233 -10.00 -22.08 6.83
CA MET A 233 -9.91 -21.46 5.50
C MET A 233 -9.14 -20.12 5.50
N SER A 234 -8.79 -19.56 6.67
CA SER A 234 -7.95 -18.36 6.71
C SER A 234 -6.49 -18.75 6.50
N ALA A 235 -5.98 -18.50 5.30
CA ALA A 235 -4.58 -18.74 4.96
C ALA A 235 -3.65 -18.02 5.94
N THR A 236 -3.87 -16.71 6.20
CA THR A 236 -3.03 -15.96 7.16
C THR A 236 -3.07 -16.56 8.56
N ALA A 237 -4.25 -16.97 9.05
CA ALA A 237 -4.35 -17.56 10.38
C ALA A 237 -3.63 -18.92 10.42
N VAL A 238 -3.91 -19.84 9.50
CA VAL A 238 -3.28 -21.17 9.52
C VAL A 238 -1.77 -21.08 9.27
N GLY A 239 -1.35 -20.31 8.28
CA GLY A 239 0.06 -20.08 7.98
C GLY A 239 0.80 -19.40 9.13
N GLY A 240 0.19 -18.39 9.76
CA GLY A 240 0.75 -17.72 10.92
C GLY A 240 0.91 -18.64 12.13
N TRP A 241 -0.03 -19.57 12.34
CA TRP A 241 0.11 -20.59 13.39
C TRP A 241 1.32 -21.49 13.11
N ARG A 242 1.45 -21.97 11.87
CA ARG A 242 2.57 -22.81 11.42
C ARG A 242 3.92 -22.10 11.43
N ALA A 243 3.93 -20.80 11.17
CA ALA A 243 5.12 -19.94 11.28
C ALA A 243 5.55 -19.84 12.74
N MET A 244 4.61 -19.51 13.64
CA MET A 244 4.85 -19.42 15.08
C MET A 244 5.35 -20.75 15.66
N GLU A 245 4.80 -21.90 15.26
CA GLU A 245 5.27 -23.24 15.69
C GLU A 245 6.74 -23.50 15.35
N ARG A 246 7.29 -22.80 14.34
CA ARG A 246 8.69 -22.89 13.91
C ARG A 246 9.55 -21.70 14.33
N GLY A 247 9.03 -20.85 15.21
CA GLY A 247 9.75 -19.68 15.70
C GLY A 247 9.88 -18.55 14.68
N VAL A 248 9.04 -18.54 13.63
CA VAL A 248 8.97 -17.46 12.65
C VAL A 248 7.91 -16.45 13.08
N PHE A 249 8.32 -15.20 13.32
CA PHE A 249 7.41 -14.14 13.72
C PHE A 249 6.63 -13.62 12.50
N MET A 250 5.33 -13.33 12.67
CA MET A 250 4.50 -12.83 11.56
C MET A 250 3.81 -11.52 11.93
N THR A 251 3.98 -10.52 11.06
CA THR A 251 3.26 -9.24 11.12
C THR A 251 2.28 -9.12 9.97
N ALA A 252 1.09 -8.60 10.26
CA ALA A 252 0.00 -8.43 9.31
C ALA A 252 -0.66 -7.05 9.47
N SER A 253 -1.12 -6.46 8.37
CA SER A 253 -1.95 -5.24 8.39
C SER A 253 -3.32 -5.50 9.02
N ALA A 254 -3.90 -4.50 9.68
CA ALA A 254 -5.29 -4.59 10.17
C ALA A 254 -6.34 -4.47 9.06
N GLY A 255 -5.94 -3.99 7.87
CA GLY A 255 -6.81 -3.69 6.73
C GLY A 255 -7.17 -2.20 6.61
N ASN A 256 -7.65 -1.82 5.42
CA ASN A 256 -8.00 -0.45 5.06
C ASN A 256 -9.52 -0.19 4.92
N TYR A 257 -10.34 -0.87 5.74
CA TYR A 257 -11.81 -0.84 5.67
C TYR A 257 -12.47 -0.01 6.80
N GLY A 258 -11.69 0.83 7.48
CA GLY A 258 -12.22 1.83 8.40
C GLY A 258 -13.15 2.86 7.71
N PRO A 259 -13.89 3.68 8.47
CA PRO A 259 -13.84 3.81 9.92
C PRO A 259 -14.88 3.01 10.69
N ARG A 260 -15.56 2.07 10.03
CA ARG A 260 -16.58 1.26 10.69
C ARG A 260 -15.96 0.39 11.79
N LEU A 261 -16.68 0.23 12.90
CA LEU A 261 -16.35 -0.79 13.90
C LEU A 261 -16.37 -2.20 13.28
N ALA A 262 -15.54 -3.09 13.81
CA ALA A 262 -15.40 -4.47 13.38
C ALA A 262 -15.13 -4.61 11.87
N SER A 263 -14.24 -3.78 11.34
CA SER A 263 -13.83 -3.78 9.93
C SER A 263 -12.48 -4.46 9.68
N MET A 264 -11.79 -4.87 10.74
CA MET A 264 -10.45 -5.43 10.63
C MET A 264 -10.39 -6.89 10.22
N THR A 265 -9.26 -7.24 9.60
CA THR A 265 -8.87 -8.59 9.20
C THR A 265 -7.63 -9.03 9.98
N ASN A 266 -7.11 -10.22 9.70
CA ASN A 266 -5.91 -10.77 10.35
C ASN A 266 -6.07 -10.82 11.88
N GLN A 267 -7.14 -11.46 12.35
CA GLN A 267 -7.58 -11.39 13.75
C GLN A 267 -6.91 -12.44 14.66
N ALA A 268 -6.01 -13.26 14.12
CA ALA A 268 -5.48 -14.40 14.85
C ALA A 268 -4.55 -13.98 16.02
N PRO A 269 -4.65 -14.64 17.20
CA PRO A 269 -3.85 -14.29 18.38
C PRO A 269 -2.33 -14.36 18.18
N TRP A 270 -1.88 -15.19 17.24
CA TRP A 270 -0.47 -15.43 16.93
C TRP A 270 0.10 -14.51 15.85
N LEU A 271 -0.70 -13.56 15.36
CA LEU A 271 -0.26 -12.50 14.45
C LEU A 271 -0.03 -11.21 15.23
N LEU A 272 1.00 -10.45 14.88
CA LEU A 272 1.05 -9.03 15.21
C LEU A 272 0.25 -8.26 14.14
N THR A 273 -0.91 -7.75 14.53
CA THR A 273 -1.82 -7.02 13.64
C THR A 273 -1.67 -5.52 13.84
N VAL A 274 -1.24 -4.82 12.80
CA VAL A 274 -0.79 -3.41 12.87
C VAL A 274 -1.82 -2.47 12.23
N ALA A 275 -2.25 -1.47 13.00
CA ALA A 275 -3.09 -0.36 12.56
C ALA A 275 -2.25 0.76 11.92
N ALA A 276 -2.89 1.64 11.15
CA ALA A 276 -2.23 2.77 10.49
C ALA A 276 -2.53 4.10 11.20
N SER A 277 -1.49 4.90 11.40
CA SER A 277 -1.54 6.25 11.93
C SER A 277 -0.75 7.25 11.08
N THR A 278 -1.00 8.54 11.30
CA THR A 278 -0.30 9.64 10.64
C THR A 278 1.09 9.89 11.22
N LEU A 279 1.89 10.56 10.42
CA LEU A 279 3.15 11.18 10.83
C LEU A 279 2.92 12.63 11.26
N ASP A 280 3.95 13.24 11.84
CA ASP A 280 4.05 14.68 12.08
C ASP A 280 4.38 15.48 10.81
N ARG A 281 3.97 14.98 9.63
CA ARG A 281 4.19 15.60 8.32
C ARG A 281 2.89 15.76 7.54
N ASP A 282 2.67 16.94 6.99
CA ASP A 282 1.62 17.26 6.01
C ASP A 282 2.18 17.94 4.77
N TYR A 283 1.28 18.29 3.85
CA TYR A 283 1.56 18.90 2.56
C TYR A 283 0.59 20.07 2.33
N PRO A 284 0.73 21.16 3.12
CA PRO A 284 -0.18 22.28 3.09
C PRO A 284 -0.20 22.97 1.72
N ALA A 285 -1.39 23.29 1.27
CA ALA A 285 -1.60 24.16 0.14
C ALA A 285 -2.77 25.10 0.43
N TYR A 286 -2.73 26.30 -0.13
CA TYR A 286 -3.73 27.33 0.14
C TYR A 286 -4.41 27.75 -1.15
N ILE A 287 -5.72 27.98 -1.06
CA ILE A 287 -6.46 28.67 -2.10
C ILE A 287 -6.91 30.03 -1.58
N THR A 288 -6.66 31.07 -2.38
CA THR A 288 -7.17 32.41 -2.12
C THR A 288 -8.12 32.78 -3.24
N LEU A 289 -9.38 33.01 -2.88
CA LEU A 289 -10.43 33.38 -3.82
C LEU A 289 -10.32 34.87 -4.15
N GLY A 290 -10.84 35.28 -5.31
CA GLY A 290 -10.85 36.69 -5.73
C GLY A 290 -11.65 37.63 -4.81
N ASN A 291 -12.46 37.10 -3.89
CA ASN A 291 -13.13 37.87 -2.84
C ASN A 291 -12.25 38.10 -1.59
N GLY A 292 -11.02 37.59 -1.58
CA GLY A 292 -10.06 37.71 -0.48
C GLY A 292 -10.14 36.62 0.58
N ASN A 293 -11.13 35.71 0.52
CA ASN A 293 -11.19 34.57 1.45
C ASN A 293 -10.12 33.55 1.10
N SER A 294 -9.50 32.98 2.13
CA SER A 294 -8.43 31.98 2.00
C SER A 294 -8.78 30.71 2.77
N TYR A 295 -8.43 29.56 2.20
CA TYR A 295 -8.72 28.24 2.76
C TYR A 295 -7.49 27.33 2.66
N GLU A 296 -7.30 26.48 3.67
CA GLU A 296 -6.23 25.48 3.72
C GLU A 296 -6.72 24.14 3.16
N GLY A 297 -5.87 23.51 2.35
CA GLY A 297 -6.08 22.20 1.77
C GLY A 297 -4.77 21.41 1.73
N VAL A 298 -4.77 20.33 0.97
CA VAL A 298 -3.61 19.44 0.80
C VAL A 298 -3.23 19.36 -0.67
N SER A 299 -1.93 19.43 -0.96
CA SER A 299 -1.43 19.17 -2.30
C SER A 299 -0.05 18.53 -2.24
N PHE A 300 0.15 17.52 -3.08
CA PHE A 300 1.45 16.91 -3.31
C PHE A 300 2.18 17.55 -4.49
N HIS A 301 1.55 18.53 -5.17
CA HIS A 301 2.18 19.32 -6.22
C HIS A 301 3.14 20.35 -5.62
N THR A 302 4.21 20.61 -6.35
CA THR A 302 5.20 21.66 -6.05
C THR A 302 5.62 22.30 -7.36
N ASN A 303 5.68 23.63 -7.38
CA ASN A 303 6.02 24.37 -8.58
C ASN A 303 7.47 24.10 -9.00
N GLY A 304 7.66 23.61 -10.23
CA GLY A 304 8.98 23.39 -10.83
C GLY A 304 9.62 22.04 -10.48
N ASP A 305 8.96 21.20 -9.68
CA ASP A 305 9.49 19.90 -9.29
C ASP A 305 9.00 18.73 -10.18
N ILE A 306 7.95 18.94 -10.97
CA ILE A 306 7.44 17.98 -11.95
C ILE A 306 7.67 18.55 -13.36
N ASP A 307 8.46 17.83 -14.17
CA ASP A 307 8.70 18.18 -15.57
C ASP A 307 7.37 18.24 -16.35
N ASP A 308 7.27 19.18 -17.29
CA ASP A 308 6.09 19.42 -18.15
C ASP A 308 4.77 19.76 -17.42
N VAL A 309 4.82 20.08 -16.13
CA VAL A 309 3.69 20.66 -15.39
C VAL A 309 3.90 22.17 -15.25
N ALA A 310 3.00 22.95 -15.86
CA ALA A 310 3.07 24.40 -15.77
C ALA A 310 2.88 24.88 -14.32
N THR A 311 3.73 25.81 -13.89
CA THR A 311 3.63 26.43 -12.57
C THR A 311 2.45 27.39 -12.50
N VAL A 312 1.83 27.49 -11.32
CA VAL A 312 0.94 28.60 -10.97
C VAL A 312 1.76 29.61 -10.19
N GLY A 313 1.84 30.85 -10.66
CA GLY A 313 2.58 31.88 -9.92
C GLY A 313 1.96 32.14 -8.54
N ASP A 314 2.78 32.40 -7.53
CA ASP A 314 2.31 32.59 -6.15
C ASP A 314 1.32 33.76 -6.00
N ASP A 315 1.43 34.78 -6.87
CA ASP A 315 0.52 35.93 -6.97
C ASP A 315 -0.41 35.85 -8.20
N GLU A 316 -0.39 34.74 -8.93
CA GLU A 316 -1.17 34.57 -10.15
C GLU A 316 -2.63 34.30 -9.81
N THR A 317 -3.52 35.14 -10.35
CA THR A 317 -4.97 34.99 -10.21
C THR A 317 -5.55 34.42 -11.50
N ILE A 318 -6.12 33.23 -11.43
CA ILE A 318 -6.61 32.47 -12.58
C ILE A 318 -8.14 32.44 -12.55
N PRO A 319 -8.84 32.54 -13.70
CA PRO A 319 -10.28 32.29 -13.72
C PRO A 319 -10.63 30.93 -13.13
N PHE A 320 -11.66 30.91 -12.30
CA PHE A 320 -12.09 29.74 -11.54
C PHE A 320 -13.53 29.40 -11.88
N ILE A 321 -13.84 28.12 -12.09
CA ILE A 321 -15.18 27.71 -12.45
C ILE A 321 -15.54 26.35 -11.88
N ALA A 322 -16.77 26.21 -11.40
CA ALA A 322 -17.30 24.93 -10.97
C ALA A 322 -17.45 23.97 -12.15
N GLY A 323 -17.02 22.72 -11.99
CA GLY A 323 -17.19 21.65 -12.97
C GLY A 323 -18.65 21.49 -13.42
N SER A 324 -19.61 21.71 -12.52
CA SER A 324 -21.04 21.70 -12.83
C SER A 324 -21.48 22.75 -13.85
N SER A 325 -20.73 23.85 -13.99
CA SER A 325 -20.99 24.94 -14.93
C SER A 325 -20.33 24.73 -16.30
N VAL A 326 -19.50 23.69 -16.43
CA VAL A 326 -18.74 23.37 -17.66
C VAL A 326 -18.97 21.93 -18.14
N GLY A 327 -20.04 21.29 -17.67
CA GLY A 327 -20.52 20.00 -18.16
C GLY A 327 -20.49 18.85 -17.14
N SER A 328 -19.59 18.87 -16.15
CA SER A 328 -19.47 17.77 -15.18
C SER A 328 -19.03 18.23 -13.80
N ILE A 329 -19.92 18.09 -12.80
CA ILE A 329 -19.58 18.33 -11.38
C ILE A 329 -18.46 17.41 -10.86
N ASN A 330 -18.24 16.27 -11.51
CA ASN A 330 -17.22 15.30 -11.16
C ASN A 330 -16.03 15.30 -12.13
N CYS A 331 -16.02 16.18 -13.14
CA CYS A 331 -14.97 16.25 -14.17
C CYS A 331 -14.69 14.89 -14.81
N LEU A 332 -15.76 14.17 -15.18
CA LEU A 332 -15.64 12.83 -15.74
C LEU A 332 -15.11 12.90 -17.18
N PRO A 333 -14.33 11.88 -17.63
CA PRO A 333 -13.80 11.83 -18.98
C PRO A 333 -14.85 12.05 -20.08
N GLY A 334 -14.54 12.94 -21.02
CA GLY A 334 -15.37 13.30 -22.16
C GLY A 334 -16.63 14.11 -21.82
N GLN A 335 -16.75 14.66 -20.61
CA GLN A 335 -17.92 15.43 -20.19
C GLN A 335 -17.67 16.92 -19.99
N LEU A 336 -16.41 17.37 -20.06
CA LEU A 336 -16.10 18.78 -19.94
C LEU A 336 -16.18 19.48 -21.30
N ASP A 337 -16.72 20.70 -21.31
CA ASP A 337 -16.69 21.59 -22.47
C ASP A 337 -15.32 22.30 -22.56
N PRO A 338 -14.47 21.98 -23.56
CA PRO A 338 -13.13 22.55 -23.65
C PRO A 338 -13.12 24.07 -23.82
N GLU A 339 -14.13 24.66 -24.48
CA GLU A 339 -14.20 26.11 -24.67
C GLU A 339 -14.43 26.84 -23.34
N LEU A 340 -15.15 26.21 -22.42
CA LEU A 340 -15.43 26.76 -21.10
C LEU A 340 -14.34 26.45 -20.08
N VAL A 341 -13.54 25.40 -20.27
CA VAL A 341 -12.47 24.95 -19.37
C VAL A 341 -11.12 25.60 -19.68
N SER A 342 -10.82 25.85 -20.96
CA SER A 342 -9.49 26.29 -21.41
C SER A 342 -9.00 27.52 -20.65
N GLY A 343 -7.79 27.43 -20.08
CA GLY A 343 -7.14 28.53 -19.35
C GLY A 343 -7.60 28.74 -17.91
N LYS A 344 -8.49 27.89 -17.37
CA LYS A 344 -9.12 28.06 -16.05
C LYS A 344 -8.72 26.98 -15.05
N VAL A 345 -8.87 27.28 -13.76
CA VAL A 345 -8.88 26.26 -12.70
C VAL A 345 -10.30 25.75 -12.52
N ILE A 346 -10.47 24.43 -12.41
CA ILE A 346 -11.78 23.79 -12.30
C ILE A 346 -11.99 23.23 -10.90
N PHE A 347 -13.13 23.52 -10.29
CA PHE A 347 -13.54 22.87 -9.04
C PHE A 347 -14.35 21.61 -9.34
N CYS A 348 -13.88 20.46 -8.91
CA CYS A 348 -14.48 19.16 -9.16
C CYS A 348 -14.81 18.45 -7.85
N THR A 349 -15.93 17.75 -7.77
CA THR A 349 -16.19 16.81 -6.66
C THR A 349 -15.67 15.42 -7.03
N THR A 350 -15.29 14.60 -6.05
CA THR A 350 -14.67 13.29 -6.30
C THR A 350 -15.64 12.11 -6.18
N ARG A 351 -16.93 12.28 -6.54
CA ARG A 351 -17.90 11.17 -6.46
C ARG A 351 -17.83 10.26 -7.69
N GLY A 352 -18.24 9.01 -7.53
CA GLY A 352 -18.31 8.02 -8.61
C GLY A 352 -17.02 7.18 -8.79
N VAL A 353 -16.96 6.43 -9.89
CA VAL A 353 -15.95 5.36 -10.12
C VAL A 353 -14.68 5.80 -10.83
N ALA A 354 -14.66 6.99 -11.44
CA ALA A 354 -13.43 7.51 -12.05
C ALA A 354 -12.36 7.71 -10.96
N THR A 355 -11.09 7.65 -11.33
CA THR A 355 -9.97 7.96 -10.42
C THR A 355 -9.72 9.48 -10.38
N LYS A 356 -9.00 9.99 -9.37
CA LYS A 356 -8.60 11.42 -9.37
C LYS A 356 -7.74 11.74 -10.59
N LYS A 357 -6.88 10.79 -10.99
CA LYS A 357 -6.07 10.88 -12.20
C LYS A 357 -6.91 11.06 -13.46
N ASP A 358 -7.93 10.23 -13.67
CA ASP A 358 -8.80 10.35 -14.85
C ASP A 358 -9.47 11.73 -14.92
N ARG A 359 -9.86 12.29 -13.78
CA ARG A 359 -10.49 13.62 -13.69
C ARG A 359 -9.49 14.74 -13.97
N ALA A 360 -8.28 14.64 -13.42
CA ALA A 360 -7.22 15.61 -13.67
C ALA A 360 -6.77 15.57 -15.14
N ASP A 361 -6.66 14.38 -15.72
CA ASP A 361 -6.31 14.17 -17.13
C ASP A 361 -7.41 14.73 -18.06
N GLU A 362 -8.70 14.56 -17.73
CA GLU A 362 -9.80 15.20 -18.45
C GLU A 362 -9.69 16.73 -18.42
N VAL A 363 -9.44 17.34 -17.26
CA VAL A 363 -9.27 18.79 -17.15
C VAL A 363 -8.05 19.25 -17.95
N LYS A 364 -6.94 18.52 -17.88
CA LYS A 364 -5.72 18.81 -18.68
C LYS A 364 -6.03 18.77 -20.17
N ASN A 365 -6.69 17.72 -20.64
CA ASN A 365 -7.02 17.52 -22.05
C ASN A 365 -7.99 18.59 -22.57
N ALA A 366 -8.88 19.10 -21.71
CA ALA A 366 -9.75 20.23 -22.00
C ALA A 366 -9.04 21.62 -21.93
N GLY A 367 -7.73 21.64 -21.68
CA GLY A 367 -6.90 22.86 -21.62
C GLY A 367 -6.97 23.60 -20.29
N GLY A 368 -7.43 22.95 -19.23
CA GLY A 368 -7.47 23.51 -17.88
C GLY A 368 -6.08 23.72 -17.29
N ARG A 369 -5.99 24.66 -16.36
CA ARG A 369 -4.74 25.10 -15.72
C ARG A 369 -4.50 24.54 -14.33
N GLY A 370 -5.50 23.93 -13.72
CA GLY A 370 -5.43 23.35 -12.40
C GLY A 370 -6.78 22.79 -11.97
N VAL A 371 -6.78 21.98 -10.91
CA VAL A 371 -8.00 21.40 -10.35
C VAL A 371 -8.03 21.56 -8.83
N VAL A 372 -9.19 21.95 -8.32
CA VAL A 372 -9.50 21.86 -6.88
C VAL A 372 -10.51 20.74 -6.69
N PHE A 373 -10.15 19.72 -5.90
CA PHE A 373 -11.01 18.59 -5.59
C PHE A 373 -11.69 18.75 -4.24
N LEU A 374 -13.02 18.63 -4.20
CA LEU A 374 -13.75 18.40 -2.97
C LEU A 374 -13.68 16.91 -2.60
N GLY A 375 -12.88 16.60 -1.57
CA GLY A 375 -12.62 15.23 -1.11
C GLY A 375 -12.65 15.11 0.42
N ASN A 376 -11.99 14.08 0.93
CA ASN A 376 -11.75 13.91 2.36
C ASN A 376 -10.23 13.99 2.59
N LEU A 377 -9.75 15.05 3.24
CA LEU A 377 -8.32 15.29 3.43
C LEU A 377 -7.64 14.18 4.25
N ALA A 378 -8.36 13.58 5.19
CA ALA A 378 -7.87 12.45 5.98
C ALA A 378 -7.71 11.14 5.18
N GLN A 379 -8.09 11.15 3.90
CA GLN A 379 -7.84 10.09 2.92
C GLN A 379 -7.06 10.59 1.70
N SER A 380 -6.54 11.82 1.72
CA SER A 380 -5.73 12.34 0.62
C SER A 380 -4.38 11.61 0.56
N GLN A 381 -4.07 11.07 -0.62
CA GLN A 381 -2.89 10.26 -0.90
C GLN A 381 -2.00 10.96 -1.94
N PRO A 382 -0.66 10.80 -1.87
CA PRO A 382 0.24 11.31 -2.88
C PRO A 382 -0.06 10.71 -4.24
N ASP A 383 -0.22 11.58 -5.23
CA ASP A 383 -0.39 11.23 -6.63
C ASP A 383 0.21 12.35 -7.49
N ILE A 384 0.58 12.01 -8.72
CA ILE A 384 1.19 12.95 -9.67
C ILE A 384 0.18 13.21 -10.77
N PHE A 385 -0.07 14.49 -11.01
CA PHE A 385 -1.01 14.94 -12.02
C PHE A 385 -0.27 15.77 -13.07
N GLY A 386 -0.75 15.70 -14.32
CA GLY A 386 -0.19 16.50 -15.40
C GLY A 386 -0.55 17.99 -15.33
N LEU A 387 -1.13 18.45 -14.21
CA LEU A 387 -1.49 19.83 -13.89
C LEU A 387 -1.49 20.02 -12.36
N PRO A 388 -1.44 21.25 -11.85
CA PRO A 388 -1.56 21.54 -10.42
C PRO A 388 -2.90 21.07 -9.84
N VAL A 389 -2.87 20.32 -8.74
CA VAL A 389 -4.06 19.80 -8.04
C VAL A 389 -4.02 20.20 -6.57
N LEU A 390 -5.17 20.56 -6.01
CA LEU A 390 -5.36 20.80 -4.58
C LEU A 390 -6.62 20.09 -4.09
N ASP A 391 -6.50 19.34 -3.00
CA ASP A 391 -7.64 18.77 -2.29
C ASP A 391 -8.10 19.72 -1.18
N ILE A 392 -9.41 19.84 -1.02
CA ILE A 392 -10.07 20.50 0.11
C ILE A 392 -11.25 19.65 0.55
N ASP A 393 -11.63 19.70 1.83
CA ASP A 393 -12.86 19.05 2.31
C ASP A 393 -13.85 20.10 2.84
N SER A 394 -15.07 19.65 3.15
CA SER A 394 -16.13 20.51 3.68
C SER A 394 -15.77 21.15 5.03
N ASP A 395 -15.02 20.46 5.89
CA ASP A 395 -14.63 20.98 7.21
C ASP A 395 -13.60 22.12 7.10
N HIS A 396 -12.89 22.19 5.97
CA HIS A 396 -11.93 23.25 5.64
C HIS A 396 -12.48 24.29 4.65
N GLY A 397 -13.80 24.35 4.45
CA GLY A 397 -14.46 25.38 3.64
C GLY A 397 -14.66 25.04 2.16
N GLY A 398 -14.56 23.75 1.82
CA GLY A 398 -14.71 23.28 0.43
C GLY A 398 -16.09 23.54 -0.17
N ASP A 399 -17.16 23.56 0.64
CA ASP A 399 -18.51 23.86 0.16
C ASP A 399 -18.67 25.35 -0.19
N GLU A 400 -18.08 26.26 0.59
CA GLU A 400 -18.03 27.68 0.31
C GLU A 400 -17.24 27.99 -0.96
N VAL A 401 -16.12 27.28 -1.16
CA VAL A 401 -15.28 27.39 -2.36
C VAL A 401 -16.05 26.90 -3.58
N PHE A 402 -16.81 25.80 -3.46
CA PHE A 402 -17.66 25.30 -4.53
C PHE A 402 -18.74 26.32 -4.93
N GLU A 403 -19.43 26.91 -3.95
CA GLU A 403 -20.44 27.93 -4.22
C GLU A 403 -19.84 29.19 -4.85
N TYR A 404 -18.65 29.63 -4.40
CA TYR A 404 -17.94 30.74 -5.02
C TYR A 404 -17.58 30.44 -6.48
N ALA A 405 -17.13 29.23 -6.80
CA ALA A 405 -16.76 28.81 -8.15
C ALA A 405 -17.93 28.81 -9.14
N LYS A 406 -19.19 28.86 -8.67
CA LYS A 406 -20.38 29.03 -9.53
C LYS A 406 -20.65 30.50 -9.90
N GLY A 407 -20.02 31.45 -9.21
CA GLY A 407 -20.19 32.87 -9.42
C GLY A 407 -19.62 33.36 -10.76
N GLU A 408 -20.15 34.46 -11.26
CA GLU A 408 -19.61 35.14 -12.44
C GLU A 408 -18.23 35.75 -12.11
N ASN A 409 -17.27 35.60 -13.02
CA ASN A 409 -15.91 36.12 -12.88
C ASN A 409 -15.17 35.65 -11.60
N ALA A 410 -15.52 34.46 -11.10
CA ALA A 410 -14.78 33.83 -10.01
C ALA A 410 -13.32 33.64 -10.40
N THR A 411 -12.42 33.87 -9.45
CA THR A 411 -10.97 33.71 -9.65
C THR A 411 -10.34 33.06 -8.43
N VAL A 412 -9.21 32.39 -8.65
CA VAL A 412 -8.48 31.69 -7.60
C VAL A 412 -6.98 31.86 -7.80
N ASN A 413 -6.27 31.97 -6.69
CA ASN A 413 -4.84 31.82 -6.57
C ASN A 413 -4.56 30.54 -5.77
N MET A 414 -3.60 29.73 -6.23
CA MET A 414 -3.22 28.47 -5.59
C MET A 414 -1.77 28.55 -5.15
N GLN A 415 -1.50 28.23 -3.88
CA GLN A 415 -0.17 28.27 -3.29
C GLN A 415 0.21 26.89 -2.75
N PHE A 416 1.40 26.42 -3.10
CA PHE A 416 1.89 25.09 -2.75
C PHE A 416 3.12 25.22 -1.87
N HIS A 417 3.00 24.87 -0.58
CA HIS A 417 4.06 25.14 0.41
C HIS A 417 5.02 23.96 0.63
N GLY A 418 4.84 22.88 -0.13
CA GLY A 418 5.63 21.68 0.04
C GLY A 418 5.35 20.97 1.36
N SER A 419 6.20 19.99 1.70
CA SER A 419 6.04 19.19 2.90
C SER A 419 6.44 19.96 4.14
N ARG A 420 5.57 19.96 5.16
CA ARG A 420 5.79 20.62 6.45
C ARG A 420 5.82 19.58 7.56
N ILE A 421 6.70 19.77 8.54
CA ILE A 421 6.85 18.92 9.72
C ILE A 421 6.40 19.64 11.00
N GLY A 422 6.11 18.90 12.05
CA GLY A 422 5.73 19.44 13.36
C GLY A 422 4.23 19.64 13.57
N ILE A 423 3.40 18.93 12.81
CA ILE A 423 1.94 18.90 13.03
C ILE A 423 1.55 17.86 14.10
N PRO A 424 0.38 18.01 14.75
CA PRO A 424 -0.08 17.05 15.77
C PRO A 424 -0.20 15.61 15.24
N ALA A 425 0.61 14.70 15.81
CA ALA A 425 0.67 13.28 15.45
C ALA A 425 1.09 12.42 16.67
N PRO A 426 0.81 11.09 16.67
CA PRO A 426 0.08 10.35 15.65
C PRO A 426 -1.45 10.51 15.80
N GLN A 427 -2.14 10.62 14.67
CA GLN A 427 -3.60 10.47 14.60
C GLN A 427 -3.94 9.18 13.87
N MET A 428 -5.04 8.52 14.24
CA MET A 428 -5.45 7.30 13.55
C MET A 428 -5.85 7.62 12.11
N ALA A 429 -5.28 6.90 11.15
CA ALA A 429 -5.67 7.04 9.75
C ALA A 429 -7.16 6.65 9.61
N VAL A 430 -7.94 7.44 8.87
CA VAL A 430 -9.39 7.23 8.79
C VAL A 430 -9.72 5.85 8.21
N PHE A 431 -8.96 5.40 7.21
CA PHE A 431 -9.13 4.09 6.60
C PHE A 431 -8.67 2.92 7.48
N SER A 432 -7.88 3.15 8.54
CA SER A 432 -7.34 2.06 9.36
C SER A 432 -8.48 1.23 9.93
N SER A 433 -8.51 -0.06 9.62
CA SER A 433 -9.58 -0.92 10.13
C SER A 433 -9.60 -0.99 11.65
N ARG A 434 -10.80 -1.17 12.21
CA ARG A 434 -11.06 -1.12 13.66
C ARG A 434 -11.58 -2.45 14.18
N GLY A 435 -11.21 -2.76 15.42
CA GLY A 435 -11.88 -3.81 16.19
C GLY A 435 -13.33 -3.46 16.55
N PRO A 436 -14.01 -4.32 17.34
CA PRO A 436 -13.51 -5.57 17.91
C PRO A 436 -13.32 -6.68 16.85
N ALA A 437 -12.54 -7.72 17.19
CA ALA A 437 -12.44 -8.93 16.38
C ALA A 437 -13.82 -9.62 16.29
N GLY A 438 -14.21 -10.07 15.09
CA GLY A 438 -15.57 -10.51 14.82
C GLY A 438 -15.96 -11.78 15.57
N ARG A 439 -15.09 -12.80 15.59
CA ARG A 439 -15.40 -14.10 16.21
C ARG A 439 -15.03 -14.21 17.68
N VAL A 440 -14.03 -13.46 18.13
CA VAL A 440 -13.56 -13.46 19.52
C VAL A 440 -13.42 -12.02 19.98
N PRO A 441 -14.53 -11.31 20.29
CA PRO A 441 -14.49 -9.90 20.68
C PRO A 441 -13.68 -9.63 21.95
N GLN A 442 -13.44 -10.65 22.77
CA GLN A 442 -12.59 -10.58 23.97
C GLN A 442 -11.10 -10.46 23.62
N LEU A 443 -10.69 -10.85 22.41
CA LEU A 443 -9.35 -10.63 21.91
C LEU A 443 -9.28 -9.21 21.34
N LEU A 444 -8.59 -8.32 22.07
CA LEU A 444 -8.38 -6.96 21.62
C LEU A 444 -7.46 -6.95 20.40
N LYS A 445 -7.96 -6.33 19.33
CA LYS A 445 -7.25 -6.13 18.06
C LYS A 445 -7.70 -4.79 17.45
N PRO A 446 -6.87 -4.12 16.63
CA PRO A 446 -5.46 -4.44 16.31
C PRO A 446 -4.54 -4.35 17.54
N ASP A 447 -3.36 -4.97 17.50
CA ASP A 447 -2.48 -5.07 18.67
C ASP A 447 -1.69 -3.77 18.91
N ILE A 448 -1.30 -3.11 17.84
CA ILE A 448 -0.49 -1.88 17.87
C ILE A 448 -0.83 -1.00 16.67
N THR A 449 -0.44 0.27 16.74
CA THR A 449 -0.47 1.21 15.60
C THR A 449 0.94 1.60 15.20
N GLY A 450 1.16 1.78 13.91
CA GLY A 450 2.40 2.33 13.36
C GLY A 450 2.10 3.39 12.30
N PRO A 451 3.11 4.15 11.85
CA PRO A 451 2.94 5.07 10.75
C PRO A 451 2.54 4.32 9.47
N GLY A 452 1.47 4.79 8.83
CA GLY A 452 0.92 4.17 7.62
C GLY A 452 0.24 5.14 6.67
N PHE A 453 0.23 6.44 6.97
CA PHE A 453 -0.36 7.48 6.14
C PHE A 453 0.71 8.42 5.51
N ASN A 454 0.73 8.51 4.17
CA ASN A 454 1.56 9.43 3.38
C ASN A 454 3.08 9.33 3.60
N ILE A 455 3.62 8.16 3.31
CA ILE A 455 4.99 7.85 3.69
C ILE A 455 5.96 7.80 2.48
N LEU A 456 7.30 7.95 2.65
CA LEU A 456 8.43 7.87 1.66
C LEU A 456 9.42 6.66 1.91
N ALA A 457 10.11 6.04 0.89
CA ALA A 457 10.23 4.56 0.56
C ALA A 457 10.58 4.30 -0.94
N GLY A 458 10.83 3.07 -1.34
CA GLY A 458 11.10 2.69 -2.73
C GLY A 458 9.85 2.45 -3.58
N LEU A 459 9.97 2.68 -4.89
CA LEU A 459 9.00 2.33 -5.93
C LEU A 459 9.77 1.85 -7.18
N PRO A 460 9.23 0.92 -7.99
CA PRO A 460 9.85 0.51 -9.23
C PRO A 460 9.80 1.67 -10.26
N PRO A 461 10.83 1.82 -11.10
CA PRO A 461 10.84 2.84 -12.15
C PRO A 461 9.73 2.55 -13.19
N PRO A 462 9.30 3.59 -13.94
CA PRO A 462 8.25 3.45 -14.93
C PRO A 462 8.55 2.35 -15.96
N ARG A 463 7.49 1.69 -16.43
CA ARG A 463 7.57 0.69 -17.50
C ARG A 463 7.81 1.29 -18.88
N ASP A 464 7.41 2.54 -19.06
CA ASP A 464 7.55 3.28 -20.29
C ASP A 464 8.52 4.44 -20.06
N PRO A 465 9.74 4.39 -20.64
CA PRO A 465 10.69 5.50 -20.57
C PRO A 465 10.16 6.79 -21.21
N GLU A 466 9.15 6.70 -22.10
CA GLU A 466 8.54 7.82 -22.82
C GLU A 466 7.33 8.43 -22.09
N ASN A 467 6.86 7.80 -21.00
CA ASN A 467 5.84 8.37 -20.13
C ASN A 467 6.52 9.06 -18.95
N GLU A 468 7.00 10.27 -19.19
CA GLU A 468 7.94 11.01 -18.33
C GLU A 468 7.36 11.45 -16.97
N TYR A 469 6.05 11.30 -16.75
CA TYR A 469 5.34 11.81 -15.57
C TYR A 469 5.53 11.01 -14.26
N ASN A 470 6.46 10.05 -14.20
CA ASN A 470 6.70 9.22 -13.01
C ASN A 470 8.19 8.92 -12.76
N LYS A 471 9.10 9.83 -13.15
CA LYS A 471 10.54 9.72 -12.82
C LYS A 471 10.83 10.20 -11.40
#